data_AF-A0A849ZG73-F1
#
_entry.id   AF-A0A849ZG73-F1
#
_cell.length_a   1.000
_cell.length_b   1.000
_cell.length_c   1.000
_cell.angle_alpha   90.00
_cell.angle_beta   90.00
_cell.angle_gamma   90.00
#
_symmetry.space_group_name_H-M   'P 1'
#
loop_
_entity.id
_entity.type
_entity.pdbx_description
1 polymer ?
#
loop_
_entity_poly.entity_id
_entity_poly.type
_entity_poly.pdbx_seq_one_letter_code
_entity_poly.pdbx_strand_id
1 'polypeptide(L)'
;MNQGSGTPPPAYVATHVTEGVNAGSFTHGWTIPGVAAGSNPYTGPAGTLSFWSMRNDLATPAGLASSSVPNGSDLRCDVFINTPDSVQFALVLIDSSNTQLERGPLVTIPAGVQTTYQWIVSDATATAFVTGNGNIDGTPLIKGFLIYTETQPTSATFDIDVDNIRIEGAQTDTTPPTAPVVLSAVQGAASDEIIVRWLGNTEPDLASYRVYVADDDRFGATIQNRFTWPSAPAATVLAGTNQVTLTNVTPEANLYVRVSAVDNATPTANESVTRVALGVRTGTGSVRDLVVLDNDAISFNDGNFATQGYSHNIVYNGQALTANSRYYDSCTAAAVSTDAVSLTSVDASEFVIWSAGTDGGSGFPGESIAPGNQTRIAAFLSGGGKLFISSRSLGESLDTNGSVADQTFYNTVLQADLATAFANTNEILLSGLFASAGTIYTGADIFNFGAGGGSSGESLLPQGSAFGSSSYNPAPGAGGNAIVYFGNQLVYLGVDFELLRHVNDSTGTFAQAAAKRAQFLGDVIAYLFPAPVTSVDDYQTYR
;
A
#
# COMPACT_ATOMS: atom_id res chain seq x y z
N MET A 1 -40.78 28.37 -14.82
CA MET A 1 -39.46 28.00 -15.36
C MET A 1 -39.25 28.79 -16.64
N ASN A 2 -38.38 29.80 -16.63
CA ASN A 2 -37.89 30.41 -17.86
C ASN A 2 -36.75 29.52 -18.36
N GLN A 3 -36.90 28.87 -19.52
CA GLN A 3 -35.76 28.37 -20.25
C GLN A 3 -35.01 29.59 -20.81
N GLY A 4 -33.90 29.97 -20.18
CA GLY A 4 -32.99 30.96 -20.73
C GLY A 4 -32.17 30.30 -21.83
N SER A 5 -32.41 30.65 -23.08
CA SER A 5 -31.56 30.26 -24.20
C SER A 5 -30.28 31.11 -24.20
N GLY A 6 -29.33 30.77 -23.33
CA GLY A 6 -27.95 31.24 -23.46
C GLY A 6 -27.26 30.45 -24.58
N THR A 7 -26.56 31.14 -25.48
CA THR A 7 -25.76 30.47 -26.51
C THR A 7 -24.49 29.92 -25.86
N PRO A 8 -24.21 28.61 -25.91
CA PRO A 8 -23.05 28.02 -25.25
C PRO A 8 -21.72 28.53 -25.87
N PRO A 9 -20.62 28.54 -25.11
CA PRO A 9 -19.32 29.02 -25.60
C PRO A 9 -18.81 28.23 -26.81
N PRO A 10 -18.06 28.83 -27.75
CA PRO A 10 -17.55 28.16 -28.95
C PRO A 10 -16.68 26.92 -28.70
N ALA A 11 -16.01 26.82 -27.55
CA ALA A 11 -15.22 25.65 -27.16
C ALA A 11 -16.09 24.42 -26.82
N TYR A 12 -17.37 24.65 -26.53
CA TYR A 12 -18.35 23.64 -26.13
C TYR A 12 -18.92 22.88 -27.35
N VAL A 13 -19.08 23.58 -28.48
CA VAL A 13 -19.69 23.04 -29.72
C VAL A 13 -18.76 22.06 -30.47
N ALA A 14 -17.46 22.07 -30.17
CA ALA A 14 -16.48 21.26 -30.89
C ALA A 14 -16.37 19.81 -30.37
N THR A 15 -16.83 19.53 -29.14
CA THR A 15 -16.69 18.20 -28.51
C THR A 15 -17.98 17.63 -27.93
N HIS A 16 -19.02 18.44 -27.68
CA HIS A 16 -20.28 17.95 -27.14
C HIS A 16 -21.48 18.50 -27.90
N VAL A 17 -22.26 17.57 -28.44
CA VAL A 17 -23.52 17.85 -29.10
C VAL A 17 -24.58 17.85 -27.99
N THR A 18 -25.07 19.01 -27.59
CA THR A 18 -26.28 19.19 -26.76
C THR A 18 -27.58 18.73 -27.46
N GLU A 19 -27.49 17.73 -28.32
CA GLU A 19 -28.59 17.13 -29.10
C GLU A 19 -28.85 15.66 -28.71
N GLY A 20 -28.12 15.14 -27.71
CA GLY A 20 -28.48 13.87 -27.07
C GLY A 20 -29.79 14.00 -26.28
N VAL A 21 -30.62 12.96 -26.30
CA VAL A 21 -31.95 12.95 -25.65
C VAL A 21 -31.88 13.10 -24.12
N ASN A 22 -30.67 13.03 -23.54
CA ASN A 22 -30.37 13.04 -22.10
C ASN A 22 -29.42 14.16 -21.65
N ALA A 23 -29.45 15.31 -22.30
CA ALA A 23 -28.65 16.50 -21.97
C ALA A 23 -29.50 17.71 -21.55
N GLY A 24 -28.92 18.63 -20.79
CA GLY A 24 -29.53 19.91 -20.42
C GLY A 24 -28.52 20.95 -19.93
N SER A 25 -28.78 22.22 -20.26
CA SER A 25 -28.04 23.37 -19.75
C SER A 25 -28.92 24.20 -18.82
N PHE A 26 -28.38 24.60 -17.69
CA PHE A 26 -29.12 25.26 -16.62
C PHE A 26 -28.36 26.50 -16.16
N THR A 27 -28.89 27.67 -16.49
CA THR A 27 -28.51 28.93 -15.86
C THR A 27 -29.43 29.18 -14.68
N HIS A 28 -28.85 29.31 -13.48
CA HIS A 28 -29.63 29.60 -12.29
C HIS A 28 -29.09 30.82 -11.53
N GLY A 29 -29.95 31.84 -11.38
CA GLY A 29 -29.65 33.00 -10.55
C GLY A 29 -29.80 32.69 -9.06
N TRP A 30 -28.71 32.82 -8.31
CA TRP A 30 -28.78 32.69 -6.86
C TRP A 30 -29.31 33.97 -6.25
N THR A 31 -30.33 33.84 -5.40
CA THR A 31 -30.76 34.96 -4.55
C THR A 31 -30.13 34.77 -3.18
N ILE A 32 -29.32 35.74 -2.75
CA ILE A 32 -28.84 35.87 -1.36
C ILE A 32 -30.07 35.86 -0.44
N PRO A 33 -30.24 34.90 0.50
CA PRO A 33 -31.32 34.95 1.48
C PRO A 33 -31.14 36.18 2.37
N GLY A 34 -31.70 37.31 1.93
CA GLY A 34 -31.82 38.50 2.74
C GLY A 34 -33.00 38.34 3.69
N VAL A 35 -32.79 37.77 4.88
CA VAL A 35 -33.62 37.86 6.11
C VAL A 35 -35.16 37.61 6.00
N ALA A 36 -35.74 37.36 4.82
CA ALA A 36 -37.20 37.29 4.66
C ALA A 36 -37.67 36.08 3.85
N ALA A 37 -38.49 35.29 4.54
CA ALA A 37 -39.50 34.33 4.09
C ALA A 37 -39.02 33.05 3.38
N GLY A 38 -38.61 32.06 4.19
CA GLY A 38 -38.92 30.65 3.88
C GLY A 38 -37.75 29.69 3.67
N SER A 39 -36.50 30.16 3.60
CA SER A 39 -35.35 29.25 3.62
C SER A 39 -35.17 28.72 5.04
N ASN A 40 -35.50 27.45 5.28
CA ASN A 40 -35.22 26.78 6.55
C ASN A 40 -33.69 26.69 6.72
N PRO A 41 -33.05 27.42 7.65
CA PRO A 41 -31.66 27.15 7.97
C PRO A 41 -31.57 25.75 8.57
N TYR A 42 -30.70 24.89 8.03
CA TYR A 42 -30.40 23.62 8.66
C TYR A 42 -29.52 23.87 9.88
N THR A 43 -30.08 23.75 11.08
CA THR A 43 -29.32 23.74 12.33
C THR A 43 -28.89 22.31 12.66
N GLY A 44 -27.63 21.99 12.41
CA GLY A 44 -27.00 20.76 12.90
C GLY A 44 -26.47 20.93 14.33
N PRO A 45 -25.99 19.86 14.98
CA PRO A 45 -25.45 19.89 16.35
C PRO A 45 -24.25 20.85 16.55
N ALA A 46 -23.60 21.24 15.45
CA ALA A 46 -22.42 22.12 15.42
C ALA A 46 -22.74 23.62 15.24
N GLY A 47 -24.02 24.02 15.15
CA GLY A 47 -24.44 25.42 15.00
C GLY A 47 -25.26 25.70 13.74
N THR A 48 -25.65 26.97 13.56
CA THR A 48 -26.33 27.45 12.35
C THR A 48 -25.35 27.45 11.19
N LEU A 49 -25.53 26.50 10.28
CA LEU A 49 -24.76 26.45 9.06
C LEU A 49 -25.48 27.29 8.00
N SER A 50 -24.83 28.37 7.54
CA SER A 50 -25.33 29.19 6.43
C SER A 50 -25.06 28.48 5.12
N PHE A 51 -25.78 27.39 4.87
CA PHE A 51 -25.63 26.64 3.64
C PHE A 51 -26.46 27.22 2.50
N TRP A 52 -25.91 27.09 1.30
CA TRP A 52 -26.51 27.48 0.04
C TRP A 52 -26.86 26.20 -0.71
N SER A 53 -28.13 25.81 -0.71
CA SER A 53 -28.58 24.62 -1.45
C SER A 53 -29.73 24.93 -2.37
N MET A 54 -29.75 24.25 -3.51
CA MET A 54 -30.76 24.45 -4.53
C MET A 54 -31.08 23.15 -5.24
N ARG A 55 -32.37 22.83 -5.28
CA ARG A 55 -32.91 21.71 -6.03
C ARG A 55 -33.43 22.22 -7.36
N ASN A 56 -33.04 21.56 -8.44
CA ASN A 56 -33.64 21.79 -9.74
C ASN A 56 -34.25 20.50 -10.25
N ASP A 57 -35.50 20.59 -10.71
CA ASP A 57 -36.15 19.49 -11.40
C ASP A 57 -35.58 19.43 -12.81
N LEU A 58 -34.90 18.33 -13.11
CA LEU A 58 -34.60 17.98 -14.50
C LEU A 58 -35.94 17.57 -15.11
N ALA A 59 -36.31 18.15 -16.25
CA ALA A 59 -37.28 17.48 -17.09
C ALA A 59 -36.73 16.08 -17.39
N THR A 60 -37.45 15.02 -17.00
CA THR A 60 -36.91 13.68 -17.14
C THR A 60 -36.57 13.44 -18.61
N PRO A 61 -35.31 13.08 -18.94
CA PRO A 61 -34.92 12.87 -20.32
C PRO A 61 -35.87 11.95 -21.07
N ALA A 62 -36.11 12.23 -22.35
CA ALA A 62 -37.08 11.49 -23.17
C ALA A 62 -36.55 10.06 -23.46
N GLY A 63 -36.69 9.16 -22.49
CA GLY A 63 -36.13 7.81 -22.49
C GLY A 63 -35.83 7.28 -21.07
N LEU A 64 -35.69 8.19 -20.11
CA LEU A 64 -35.57 7.88 -18.67
C LEU A 64 -36.88 8.13 -17.90
N ALA A 65 -37.83 8.86 -18.49
CA ALA A 65 -39.12 9.23 -17.88
C ALA A 65 -40.04 8.05 -17.48
N SER A 66 -39.76 6.85 -17.97
CA SER A 66 -40.50 5.62 -17.68
C SER A 66 -39.61 4.44 -17.28
N SER A 67 -38.30 4.67 -17.22
CA SER A 67 -37.32 3.62 -16.96
C SER A 67 -37.04 3.62 -15.46
N SER A 68 -37.51 2.58 -14.79
CA SER A 68 -37.06 2.22 -13.45
C SER A 68 -35.55 2.35 -13.33
N VAL A 69 -35.04 2.87 -12.23
CA VAL A 69 -33.63 2.67 -11.84
C VAL A 69 -33.60 1.44 -10.93
N PRO A 70 -33.27 0.22 -11.41
CA PRO A 70 -33.18 -0.94 -10.54
C PRO A 70 -32.19 -0.71 -9.40
N ASN A 71 -32.48 -1.26 -8.22
CA ASN A 71 -31.48 -1.38 -7.17
C ASN A 71 -30.24 -2.11 -7.72
N GLY A 72 -29.04 -1.59 -7.41
CA GLY A 72 -27.76 -2.04 -7.93
C GLY A 72 -27.34 -1.42 -9.27
N SER A 73 -28.15 -0.55 -9.87
CA SER A 73 -27.81 0.14 -11.13
C SER A 73 -26.80 1.25 -10.91
N ASP A 74 -25.95 1.48 -11.91
CA ASP A 74 -25.01 2.59 -11.93
C ASP A 74 -25.62 3.77 -12.69
N LEU A 75 -25.86 4.86 -11.96
CA LEU A 75 -26.36 6.10 -12.51
C LEU A 75 -25.19 7.03 -12.81
N ARG A 76 -25.02 7.38 -14.08
CA ARG A 76 -23.93 8.25 -14.54
C ARG A 76 -24.43 9.48 -15.26
N CYS A 77 -23.74 10.59 -15.10
CA CYS A 77 -23.86 11.77 -15.94
C CYS A 77 -22.56 12.55 -16.01
N ASP A 78 -22.34 13.27 -17.10
CA ASP A 78 -21.22 14.19 -17.24
C ASP A 78 -21.68 15.59 -16.82
N VAL A 79 -20.98 16.20 -15.88
CA VAL A 79 -21.33 17.50 -15.29
C VAL A 79 -20.23 18.50 -15.57
N PHE A 80 -20.60 19.66 -16.09
CA PHE A 80 -19.70 20.78 -16.33
C PHE A 80 -20.21 22.03 -15.63
N ILE A 81 -19.33 22.67 -14.85
CA ILE A 81 -19.64 23.92 -14.16
C ILE A 81 -19.04 25.08 -14.95
N ASN A 82 -19.87 25.78 -15.70
CA ASN A 82 -19.49 26.92 -16.54
C ASN A 82 -19.45 28.24 -15.75
N THR A 83 -18.99 28.17 -14.50
CA THR A 83 -18.88 29.32 -13.60
C THR A 83 -17.61 29.24 -12.77
N PRO A 84 -17.10 30.38 -12.28
CA PRO A 84 -15.80 30.45 -11.60
C PRO A 84 -15.73 29.70 -10.27
N ASP A 85 -16.87 29.35 -9.68
CA ASP A 85 -16.96 28.72 -8.37
C ASP A 85 -17.15 27.20 -8.50
N SER A 86 -16.48 26.42 -7.65
CA SER A 86 -16.75 24.98 -7.49
C SER A 86 -18.06 24.77 -6.74
N VAL A 87 -18.75 23.67 -7.03
CA VAL A 87 -19.97 23.28 -6.29
C VAL A 87 -19.90 21.82 -5.87
N GLN A 88 -20.72 21.44 -4.91
CA GLN A 88 -21.09 20.05 -4.72
C GLN A 88 -22.35 19.74 -5.52
N PHE A 89 -22.36 18.58 -6.17
CA PHE A 89 -23.42 18.10 -7.03
C PHE A 89 -23.91 16.73 -6.57
N ALA A 90 -25.21 16.48 -6.66
CA ALA A 90 -25.81 15.16 -6.49
C ALA A 90 -27.02 14.98 -7.40
N LEU A 91 -27.26 13.76 -7.89
CA LEU A 91 -28.52 13.42 -8.55
C LEU A 91 -29.61 13.13 -7.51
N VAL A 92 -30.86 13.42 -7.87
CA VAL A 92 -32.04 13.23 -7.03
C VAL A 92 -32.96 12.22 -7.68
N LEU A 93 -33.30 11.16 -6.94
CA LEU A 93 -34.31 10.18 -7.28
C LEU A 93 -35.61 10.47 -6.54
N ILE A 94 -36.71 10.00 -7.11
CA ILE A 94 -38.01 9.96 -6.47
C ILE A 94 -38.58 8.54 -6.54
N ASP A 95 -39.18 8.06 -5.47
CA ASP A 95 -39.94 6.81 -5.50
C ASP A 95 -41.06 6.90 -6.55
N SER A 96 -41.40 5.75 -7.17
CA SER A 96 -42.61 5.50 -7.97
C SER A 96 -43.92 6.09 -7.44
N SER A 97 -44.10 6.24 -6.12
CA SER A 97 -45.26 6.90 -5.50
C SER A 97 -45.21 8.43 -5.58
N ASN A 98 -44.10 8.99 -6.03
CA ASN A 98 -43.81 10.42 -6.09
C ASN A 98 -43.88 11.13 -4.72
N THR A 99 -43.70 10.38 -3.62
CA THR A 99 -43.80 10.90 -2.24
C THR A 99 -42.48 11.06 -1.51
N GLN A 100 -41.47 10.26 -1.85
CA GLN A 100 -40.15 10.28 -1.20
C GLN A 100 -39.06 10.63 -2.19
N LEU A 101 -38.26 11.63 -1.83
CA LEU A 101 -37.09 12.08 -2.57
C LEU A 101 -35.83 11.59 -1.87
N GLU A 102 -34.93 11.05 -2.66
CA GLU A 102 -33.61 10.64 -2.24
C GLU A 102 -32.56 11.27 -3.14
N ARG A 103 -31.34 11.36 -2.65
CA ARG A 103 -30.23 11.90 -3.43
C ARG A 103 -29.01 11.01 -3.30
N GLY A 104 -28.19 11.00 -4.33
CA GLY A 104 -26.88 10.40 -4.27
C GLY A 104 -25.91 11.18 -3.38
N PRO A 105 -24.69 10.66 -3.22
CA PRO A 105 -23.62 11.36 -2.51
C PRO A 105 -23.33 12.71 -3.18
N LEU A 106 -22.95 13.70 -2.37
CA LEU A 106 -22.46 14.99 -2.88
C LEU A 106 -21.03 14.81 -3.37
N VAL A 107 -20.78 15.16 -4.63
CA VAL A 107 -19.46 15.14 -5.25
C VAL A 107 -19.05 16.56 -5.56
N THR A 108 -17.83 16.95 -5.20
CA THR A 108 -17.30 18.27 -5.54
C THR A 108 -16.95 18.31 -7.02
N ILE A 109 -17.54 19.25 -7.76
CA ILE A 109 -17.28 19.51 -9.17
C ILE A 109 -16.49 20.82 -9.26
N PRO A 110 -15.23 20.78 -9.72
CA PRO A 110 -14.42 21.98 -9.90
C PRO A 110 -14.99 22.90 -10.98
N ALA A 111 -14.77 24.21 -10.81
CA ALA A 111 -15.09 25.23 -11.80
C ALA A 111 -14.37 24.97 -13.14
N GLY A 112 -15.09 25.08 -14.26
CA GLY A 112 -14.52 24.96 -15.60
C GLY A 112 -13.96 23.58 -15.96
N VAL A 113 -14.26 22.55 -15.16
CA VAL A 113 -13.83 21.17 -15.40
C VAL A 113 -15.05 20.29 -15.61
N GLN A 114 -15.00 19.43 -16.63
CA GLN A 114 -15.97 18.37 -16.81
C GLN A 114 -15.64 17.23 -15.85
N THR A 115 -16.63 16.82 -15.07
CA THR A 115 -16.53 15.72 -14.11
C THR A 115 -17.65 14.73 -14.36
N THR A 116 -17.33 13.46 -14.52
CA THR A 116 -18.34 12.40 -14.54
C THR A 116 -18.80 12.13 -13.11
N TYR A 117 -20.08 12.34 -12.86
CA TYR A 117 -20.76 11.92 -11.64
C TYR A 117 -21.20 10.45 -11.80
N GLN A 118 -20.94 9.64 -10.78
CA GLN A 118 -21.29 8.23 -10.73
C GLN A 118 -21.93 7.91 -9.38
N TRP A 119 -23.05 7.19 -9.40
CA TRP A 119 -23.74 6.75 -8.19
C TRP A 119 -24.35 5.36 -8.38
N ILE A 120 -23.91 4.41 -7.57
CA ILE A 120 -24.54 3.09 -7.44
C ILE A 120 -25.78 3.23 -6.56
N VAL A 121 -26.95 3.05 -7.15
CA VAL A 121 -28.22 3.10 -6.43
C VAL A 121 -28.33 1.85 -5.58
N SER A 122 -28.43 2.01 -4.26
CA SER A 122 -28.54 0.88 -3.33
C SER A 122 -29.50 1.20 -2.19
N ASP A 123 -30.21 0.20 -1.68
CA ASP A 123 -31.09 0.32 -0.50
C ASP A 123 -30.31 0.46 0.83
N ALA A 124 -28.99 0.65 0.79
CA ALA A 124 -28.15 0.74 1.98
C ALA A 124 -28.32 2.10 2.68
N THR A 125 -28.79 2.06 3.93
CA THR A 125 -29.23 3.18 4.77
C THR A 125 -28.16 4.20 5.22
N ALA A 126 -26.94 4.15 4.68
CA ALA A 126 -25.78 4.79 5.32
C ALA A 126 -25.56 6.28 5.00
N THR A 127 -26.27 6.91 4.07
CA THR A 127 -26.03 8.33 3.71
C THR A 127 -27.28 9.18 3.51
N ALA A 128 -28.39 8.84 4.16
CA ALA A 128 -29.62 9.66 4.17
C ALA A 128 -29.45 10.93 5.04
N PHE A 129 -28.60 11.87 4.60
CA PHE A 129 -28.53 13.20 5.20
C PHE A 129 -29.38 14.19 4.40
N VAL A 130 -30.34 14.76 5.12
CA VAL A 130 -31.18 15.93 4.81
C VAL A 130 -32.48 15.64 4.07
N THR A 131 -33.36 14.91 4.74
CA THR A 131 -34.77 15.17 5.09
C THR A 131 -35.42 13.81 5.22
N GLY A 132 -35.87 13.43 6.42
CA GLY A 132 -36.31 12.06 6.72
C GLY A 132 -37.15 11.44 5.61
N ASN A 133 -36.63 10.40 4.98
CA ASN A 133 -37.26 9.53 4.00
C ASN A 133 -36.65 8.12 4.17
N GLY A 134 -37.48 7.10 3.96
CA GLY A 134 -37.20 5.70 4.23
C GLY A 134 -36.30 5.06 3.19
N ASN A 135 -36.29 3.72 3.16
CA ASN A 135 -35.64 2.96 2.10
C ASN A 135 -36.31 3.27 0.75
N ILE A 136 -35.54 3.19 -0.35
CA ILE A 136 -36.08 3.18 -1.71
C ILE A 136 -36.90 1.90 -1.92
N ASP A 137 -38.14 1.87 -1.44
CA ASP A 137 -39.08 0.80 -1.78
C ASP A 137 -39.66 1.09 -3.17
N GLY A 138 -39.48 0.17 -4.11
CA GLY A 138 -40.14 0.21 -5.43
C GLY A 138 -39.24 0.57 -6.61
N THR A 139 -39.76 1.42 -7.51
CA THR A 139 -39.21 1.64 -8.85
C THR A 139 -38.80 3.12 -9.02
N PRO A 140 -37.65 3.54 -8.48
CA PRO A 140 -37.30 4.96 -8.42
C PRO A 140 -37.05 5.56 -9.81
N LEU A 141 -37.35 6.85 -9.95
CA LEU A 141 -37.19 7.65 -11.16
C LEU A 141 -36.24 8.83 -10.91
N ILE A 142 -35.48 9.22 -11.93
CA ILE A 142 -34.63 10.42 -11.84
C ILE A 142 -35.52 11.66 -11.88
N LYS A 143 -35.44 12.47 -10.82
CA LYS A 143 -36.26 13.67 -10.66
C LYS A 143 -35.50 14.96 -10.95
N GLY A 144 -34.21 15.00 -10.66
CA GLY A 144 -33.44 16.22 -10.78
C GLY A 144 -32.02 16.11 -10.25
N PHE A 145 -31.45 17.26 -9.92
CA PHE A 145 -30.18 17.36 -9.22
C PHE A 145 -30.25 18.36 -8.07
N LEU A 146 -29.30 18.22 -7.16
CA LEU A 146 -29.03 19.11 -6.05
C LEU A 146 -27.66 19.75 -6.27
N ILE A 147 -27.59 21.07 -6.14
CA ILE A 147 -26.35 21.82 -6.08
C ILE A 147 -26.21 22.41 -4.69
N TYR A 148 -25.00 22.34 -4.16
CA TYR A 148 -24.66 22.81 -2.82
C TYR A 148 -23.32 23.54 -2.84
N THR A 149 -23.21 24.62 -2.07
CA THR A 149 -21.93 25.26 -1.76
C THR A 149 -21.91 25.77 -0.32
N GLU A 150 -20.73 25.68 0.31
CA GLU A 150 -20.46 26.19 1.66
C GLU A 150 -19.97 27.64 1.64
N THR A 151 -19.55 28.12 0.47
CA THR A 151 -19.04 29.47 0.29
C THR A 151 -20.00 30.29 -0.56
N GLN A 152 -20.09 31.58 -0.25
CA GLN A 152 -20.90 32.49 -1.05
C GLN A 152 -20.33 32.51 -2.49
N PRO A 153 -21.15 32.23 -3.51
CA PRO A 153 -20.72 32.28 -4.90
C PRO A 153 -20.24 33.67 -5.28
N THR A 154 -19.21 33.74 -6.12
CA THR A 154 -18.70 34.99 -6.69
C THR A 154 -19.57 35.46 -7.86
N SER A 155 -20.22 34.52 -8.56
CA SER A 155 -21.19 34.81 -9.61
C SER A 155 -22.63 34.91 -9.07
N ALA A 156 -23.43 35.80 -9.65
CA ALA A 156 -24.87 35.86 -9.38
C ALA A 156 -25.65 34.69 -10.00
N THR A 157 -25.02 33.95 -10.92
CA THR A 157 -25.59 32.76 -11.57
C THR A 157 -24.63 31.59 -11.52
N PHE A 158 -25.17 30.37 -11.42
CA PHE A 158 -24.47 29.13 -11.79
C PHE A 158 -24.98 28.64 -13.13
N ASP A 159 -24.06 28.45 -14.06
CA ASP A 159 -24.28 27.85 -15.36
C ASP A 159 -23.74 26.42 -15.29
N ILE A 160 -24.63 25.45 -15.43
CA ILE A 160 -24.30 24.04 -15.27
C ILE A 160 -24.84 23.30 -16.46
N ASP A 161 -23.98 22.53 -17.08
CA ASP A 161 -24.36 21.62 -18.14
C ASP A 161 -24.28 20.19 -17.63
N VAL A 162 -25.35 19.45 -17.83
CA VAL A 162 -25.43 18.02 -17.53
C VAL A 162 -25.69 17.28 -18.82
N ASP A 163 -24.85 16.31 -19.15
CA ASP A 163 -24.94 15.50 -20.36
C ASP A 163 -24.88 14.00 -20.00
N ASN A 164 -25.25 13.15 -20.96
CA ASN A 164 -25.02 11.72 -20.92
C ASN A 164 -25.60 11.03 -19.67
N ILE A 165 -26.77 11.51 -19.19
CA ILE A 165 -27.49 10.87 -18.11
C ILE A 165 -27.91 9.48 -18.59
N ARG A 166 -27.47 8.44 -17.87
CA ARG A 166 -27.73 7.06 -18.24
C ARG A 166 -27.82 6.17 -17.01
N ILE A 167 -28.72 5.21 -17.09
CA ILE A 167 -28.78 4.07 -16.18
C ILE A 167 -28.03 2.96 -16.89
N GLU A 168 -26.85 2.61 -16.39
CA GLU A 168 -26.20 1.41 -16.84
C GLU A 168 -26.76 0.24 -16.03
N GLY A 169 -26.90 -0.94 -16.66
CA GLY A 169 -27.52 -2.11 -16.02
C GLY A 169 -26.89 -2.42 -14.66
N ALA A 170 -27.65 -3.08 -13.78
CA ALA A 170 -27.12 -3.49 -12.48
C ALA A 170 -25.78 -4.22 -12.67
N GLN A 171 -24.78 -3.86 -11.84
CA GLN A 171 -23.49 -4.53 -11.85
C GLN A 171 -23.72 -6.02 -11.60
N THR A 172 -23.59 -6.84 -12.65
CA THR A 172 -23.84 -8.29 -12.54
C THR A 172 -22.65 -9.03 -11.97
N ASP A 173 -21.45 -8.46 -12.17
CA ASP A 173 -20.21 -8.98 -11.63
C ASP A 173 -19.63 -7.99 -10.63
N THR A 174 -19.72 -8.34 -9.36
CA THR A 174 -19.20 -7.55 -8.24
C THR A 174 -17.97 -8.18 -7.62
N THR A 175 -17.38 -9.21 -8.25
CA THR A 175 -16.26 -9.97 -7.68
C THR A 175 -14.96 -9.45 -8.29
N PRO A 176 -14.12 -8.71 -7.54
CA PRO A 176 -12.83 -8.30 -8.06
C PRO A 176 -11.92 -9.50 -8.32
N PRO A 177 -10.95 -9.39 -9.25
CA PRO A 177 -9.90 -10.38 -9.39
C PRO A 177 -9.13 -10.58 -8.09
N THR A 178 -8.44 -11.71 -8.00
CA THR A 178 -7.49 -11.99 -6.92
C THR A 178 -6.34 -10.99 -6.98
N ALA A 179 -5.87 -10.54 -5.81
CA ALA A 179 -4.71 -9.67 -5.72
C ALA A 179 -3.46 -10.30 -6.36
N PRO A 180 -2.81 -9.64 -7.35
CA PRO A 180 -1.59 -10.14 -7.96
C PRO A 180 -0.46 -10.35 -6.95
N VAL A 181 0.35 -11.38 -7.17
CA VAL A 181 1.57 -11.62 -6.38
C VAL A 181 2.74 -10.95 -7.10
N VAL A 182 3.22 -9.83 -6.58
CA VAL A 182 4.44 -9.19 -7.09
C VAL A 182 5.64 -10.06 -6.76
N LEU A 183 6.44 -10.39 -7.77
CA LEU A 183 7.63 -11.23 -7.64
C LEU A 183 8.88 -10.39 -7.43
N SER A 184 9.08 -9.34 -8.23
CA SER A 184 10.31 -8.55 -8.17
C SER A 184 10.08 -7.10 -8.59
N ALA A 185 10.84 -6.19 -7.98
CA ALA A 185 11.08 -4.83 -8.43
C ALA A 185 12.58 -4.63 -8.53
N VAL A 186 13.09 -4.50 -9.77
CA VAL A 186 14.53 -4.42 -10.04
C VAL A 186 14.82 -3.25 -10.97
N GLN A 187 16.03 -2.70 -10.93
CA GLN A 187 16.42 -1.69 -11.92
C GLN A 187 16.38 -2.27 -13.36
N GLY A 188 15.96 -1.44 -14.32
CA GLY A 188 16.03 -1.73 -15.75
C GLY A 188 17.42 -1.54 -16.35
N ALA A 189 17.47 -1.32 -17.67
CA ALA A 189 18.73 -1.11 -18.37
C ALA A 189 19.33 0.26 -18.04
N ALA A 190 18.47 1.26 -17.79
CA ALA A 190 18.85 2.60 -17.38
C ALA A 190 18.55 2.87 -15.89
N SER A 191 19.19 3.92 -15.34
CA SER A 191 19.02 4.32 -13.93
C SER A 191 17.66 4.93 -13.63
N ASP A 192 16.90 5.32 -14.64
CA ASP A 192 15.54 5.84 -14.57
C ASP A 192 14.50 4.79 -15.02
N GLU A 193 14.89 3.51 -15.05
CA GLU A 193 14.03 2.39 -15.37
C GLU A 193 13.86 1.42 -14.20
N ILE A 194 12.64 0.92 -14.00
CA ILE A 194 12.33 -0.18 -13.07
C ILE A 194 11.57 -1.26 -13.82
N ILE A 195 11.98 -2.50 -13.64
CA ILE A 195 11.26 -3.68 -14.10
C ILE A 195 10.48 -4.26 -12.93
N VAL A 196 9.16 -4.32 -13.08
CA VAL A 196 8.24 -4.95 -12.11
C VAL A 196 7.70 -6.25 -12.72
N ARG A 197 7.77 -7.35 -11.97
CA ARG A 197 7.24 -8.67 -12.37
C ARG A 197 6.24 -9.19 -11.35
N TRP A 198 5.23 -9.90 -11.80
CA TRP A 198 4.22 -10.53 -10.95
C TRP A 198 3.81 -11.91 -11.48
N LEU A 199 3.10 -12.69 -10.67
CA LEU A 199 2.42 -13.89 -11.14
C LEU A 199 1.13 -13.49 -11.87
N GLY A 200 0.93 -14.07 -13.05
CA GLY A 200 -0.29 -13.87 -13.82
C GLY A 200 -1.51 -14.42 -13.09
N ASN A 201 -2.61 -13.67 -13.18
CA ASN A 201 -3.94 -14.05 -12.74
C ASN A 201 -4.54 -15.02 -13.77
N THR A 202 -5.50 -15.83 -13.33
CA THR A 202 -6.09 -16.90 -14.16
C THR A 202 -7.59 -16.75 -14.37
N GLU A 203 -8.17 -15.70 -13.80
CA GLU A 203 -9.57 -15.34 -13.89
C GLU A 203 -9.96 -15.08 -15.36
N PRO A 204 -11.05 -15.69 -15.88
CA PRO A 204 -11.43 -15.58 -17.29
C PRO A 204 -11.82 -14.16 -17.74
N ASP A 205 -12.24 -13.31 -16.80
CA ASP A 205 -12.68 -11.93 -17.00
C ASP A 205 -11.57 -10.90 -16.74
N LEU A 206 -10.34 -11.33 -16.43
CA LEU A 206 -9.21 -10.42 -16.25
C LEU A 206 -8.98 -9.57 -17.51
N ALA A 207 -9.02 -8.24 -17.34
CA ALA A 207 -8.80 -7.29 -18.42
C ALA A 207 -7.38 -6.72 -18.43
N SER A 208 -6.88 -6.31 -17.25
CA SER A 208 -5.62 -5.59 -17.14
C SER A 208 -5.03 -5.61 -15.73
N TYR A 209 -3.83 -5.05 -15.60
CA TYR A 209 -3.15 -4.75 -14.36
C TYR A 209 -2.88 -3.26 -14.26
N ARG A 210 -2.95 -2.72 -13.05
CA ARG A 210 -2.53 -1.35 -12.73
C ARG A 210 -1.32 -1.39 -11.82
N VAL A 211 -0.26 -0.69 -12.21
CA VAL A 211 1.00 -0.61 -11.47
C VAL A 211 1.11 0.78 -10.85
N TYR A 212 1.24 0.84 -9.54
CA TYR A 212 1.37 2.09 -8.78
C TYR A 212 2.79 2.22 -8.23
N VAL A 213 3.29 3.46 -8.20
CA VAL A 213 4.60 3.80 -7.64
C VAL A 213 4.43 4.84 -6.54
N ALA A 214 5.12 4.67 -5.42
CA ALA A 214 5.24 5.63 -4.33
C ALA A 214 6.71 5.81 -3.95
N ASP A 215 6.99 6.84 -3.17
CA ASP A 215 8.31 7.17 -2.62
C ASP A 215 8.23 7.30 -1.08
N ASP A 216 9.36 7.60 -0.44
CA ASP A 216 9.44 7.76 1.01
C ASP A 216 8.54 8.88 1.54
N ASP A 217 8.31 9.95 0.76
CA ASP A 217 7.44 11.08 1.15
C ASP A 217 5.98 10.66 1.32
N ARG A 218 5.58 9.54 0.69
CA ARG A 218 4.24 8.96 0.81
C ARG A 218 4.12 7.95 1.93
N PHE A 219 5.21 7.62 2.63
CA PHE A 219 5.21 6.71 3.77
C PHE A 219 5.14 7.50 5.10
N GLY A 220 4.43 6.98 6.11
CA GLY A 220 4.40 7.62 7.44
C GLY A 220 3.44 8.82 7.58
N ALA A 221 2.75 9.24 6.52
CA ALA A 221 1.83 10.39 6.55
C ALA A 221 0.48 10.13 7.26
N THR A 222 0.25 8.90 7.74
CA THR A 222 -1.00 8.47 8.37
C THR A 222 -0.74 7.85 9.75
N ILE A 223 -1.78 7.75 10.59
CA ILE A 223 -1.72 7.32 12.01
C ILE A 223 -1.15 5.90 12.22
N GLN A 224 -0.84 5.16 11.15
CA GLN A 224 -0.37 3.77 11.19
C GLN A 224 0.74 3.48 10.17
N ASN A 225 1.52 4.50 9.80
CA ASN A 225 2.62 4.32 8.84
C ASN A 225 2.21 3.67 7.51
N ARG A 226 1.05 4.03 6.98
CA ARG A 226 0.61 3.50 5.68
C ARG A 226 1.18 4.35 4.56
N PHE A 227 1.41 3.71 3.41
CA PHE A 227 1.62 4.42 2.17
C PHE A 227 0.35 5.18 1.75
N THR A 228 0.53 6.42 1.33
CA THR A 228 -0.46 7.17 0.57
C THR A 228 -0.17 7.01 -0.92
N TRP A 229 -0.74 5.96 -1.51
CA TRP A 229 -0.56 5.65 -2.92
C TRP A 229 -1.23 6.69 -3.83
N PRO A 230 -0.66 6.98 -5.02
CA PRO A 230 -1.33 7.80 -6.02
C PRO A 230 -2.66 7.17 -6.44
N SER A 231 -3.65 8.00 -6.77
CA SER A 231 -4.93 7.56 -7.34
C SER A 231 -4.80 7.11 -8.80
N ALA A 232 -3.84 7.67 -9.55
CA ALA A 232 -3.54 7.26 -10.92
C ALA A 232 -2.39 6.24 -10.94
N PRO A 233 -2.51 5.14 -11.70
CA PRO A 233 -1.41 4.19 -11.86
C PRO A 233 -0.29 4.80 -12.71
N ALA A 234 0.95 4.38 -12.45
CA ALA A 234 2.11 4.70 -13.28
C ALA A 234 2.07 3.95 -14.62
N ALA A 235 1.45 2.76 -14.66
CA ALA A 235 1.20 2.02 -15.89
C ALA A 235 -0.08 1.18 -15.80
N THR A 236 -0.74 1.00 -16.94
CA THR A 236 -1.81 -0.01 -17.12
C THR A 236 -1.36 -1.00 -18.17
N VAL A 237 -1.41 -2.29 -17.87
CA VAL A 237 -0.89 -3.38 -18.69
C VAL A 237 -2.01 -4.37 -19.00
N LEU A 238 -2.23 -4.71 -20.26
CA LEU A 238 -3.29 -5.67 -20.63
C LEU A 238 -3.02 -7.06 -20.06
N ALA A 239 -4.10 -7.81 -19.82
CA ALA A 239 -4.04 -9.23 -19.45
C ALA A 239 -3.19 -10.04 -20.45
N GLY A 240 -2.56 -11.10 -19.94
CA GLY A 240 -1.61 -11.92 -20.72
C GLY A 240 -0.15 -11.45 -20.64
N THR A 241 0.12 -10.33 -19.97
CA THR A 241 1.47 -9.87 -19.61
C THR A 241 1.65 -9.91 -18.10
N ASN A 242 2.85 -10.24 -17.62
CA ASN A 242 3.17 -10.38 -16.20
C ASN A 242 4.42 -9.58 -15.78
N GLN A 243 4.79 -8.60 -16.61
CA GLN A 243 5.92 -7.70 -16.40
C GLN A 243 5.64 -6.33 -17.02
N VAL A 244 6.19 -5.27 -16.43
CA VAL A 244 6.28 -3.94 -17.04
C VAL A 244 7.65 -3.33 -16.80
N THR A 245 8.11 -2.51 -17.74
CA THR A 245 9.24 -1.59 -17.51
C THR A 245 8.67 -0.18 -17.37
N LEU A 246 8.85 0.41 -16.19
CA LEU A 246 8.52 1.80 -15.92
C LEU A 246 9.74 2.65 -16.26
N THR A 247 9.55 3.71 -17.04
CA THR A 247 10.60 4.65 -17.47
C THR A 247 10.39 6.02 -16.84
N ASN A 248 11.39 6.89 -16.87
CA ASN A 248 11.33 8.23 -16.27
C ASN A 248 11.03 8.22 -14.77
N VAL A 249 11.45 7.16 -14.06
CA VAL A 249 11.36 7.16 -12.60
C VAL A 249 12.50 7.98 -12.02
N THR A 250 12.31 8.56 -10.83
CA THR A 250 13.34 9.38 -10.17
C THR A 250 14.50 8.51 -9.69
N PRO A 251 15.72 8.62 -10.26
CA PRO A 251 16.85 7.85 -9.77
C PRO A 251 17.26 8.27 -8.36
N GLU A 252 17.90 7.36 -7.63
CA GLU A 252 18.42 7.57 -6.27
C GLU A 252 17.36 7.93 -5.21
N ALA A 253 16.08 7.78 -5.54
CA ALA A 253 14.98 7.75 -4.59
C ALA A 253 14.63 6.29 -4.27
N ASN A 254 14.16 6.04 -3.04
CA ASN A 254 13.49 4.78 -2.76
C ASN A 254 12.12 4.81 -3.40
N LEU A 255 11.87 3.88 -4.30
CA LEU A 255 10.62 3.73 -5.02
C LEU A 255 9.98 2.42 -4.62
N TYR A 256 8.68 2.47 -4.35
CA TYR A 256 7.88 1.34 -3.89
C TYR A 256 6.79 1.06 -4.91
N VAL A 257 6.59 -0.21 -5.23
CA VAL A 257 5.67 -0.64 -6.29
C VAL A 257 4.64 -1.62 -5.75
N ARG A 258 3.40 -1.45 -6.22
CA ARG A 258 2.33 -2.42 -6.02
C ARG A 258 1.54 -2.62 -7.30
N VAL A 259 0.90 -3.77 -7.42
CA VAL A 259 0.12 -4.15 -8.60
C VAL A 259 -1.28 -4.59 -8.16
N SER A 260 -2.31 -4.10 -8.84
CA SER A 260 -3.68 -4.62 -8.78
C SER A 260 -4.09 -5.21 -10.12
N ALA A 261 -5.05 -6.12 -10.09
CA ALA A 261 -5.71 -6.68 -11.27
C ALA A 261 -7.09 -6.02 -11.46
N VAL A 262 -7.51 -5.88 -12.70
CA VAL A 262 -8.77 -5.25 -13.10
C VAL A 262 -9.49 -6.20 -14.06
N ASP A 263 -10.75 -6.51 -13.77
CA ASP A 263 -11.59 -7.34 -14.65
C ASP A 263 -12.21 -6.52 -15.79
N ASN A 264 -13.07 -7.16 -16.59
CA ASN A 264 -13.85 -6.54 -17.66
C ASN A 264 -15.33 -6.35 -17.28
N ALA A 265 -15.67 -6.34 -15.99
CA ALA A 265 -17.04 -6.19 -15.52
C ALA A 265 -17.67 -4.88 -16.06
N THR A 266 -18.97 -4.95 -16.33
CA THR A 266 -19.76 -3.81 -16.82
C THR A 266 -20.95 -3.58 -15.90
N PRO A 267 -21.26 -2.33 -15.53
CA PRO A 267 -20.74 -1.07 -16.10
C PRO A 267 -19.38 -0.58 -15.60
N THR A 268 -18.91 -1.13 -14.49
CA THR A 268 -17.67 -0.70 -13.85
C THR A 268 -16.77 -1.90 -13.71
N ALA A 269 -15.52 -1.82 -14.17
CA ALA A 269 -14.55 -2.86 -13.89
C ALA A 269 -14.26 -2.90 -12.39
N ASN A 270 -14.21 -4.07 -11.79
CA ASN A 270 -13.75 -4.22 -10.41
C ASN A 270 -12.22 -4.27 -10.39
N GLU A 271 -11.63 -3.63 -9.38
CA GLU A 271 -10.19 -3.64 -9.15
C GLU A 271 -9.88 -4.42 -7.87
N SER A 272 -8.92 -5.34 -7.96
CA SER A 272 -8.47 -6.13 -6.82
C SER A 272 -7.83 -5.24 -5.75
N VAL A 273 -7.78 -5.74 -4.52
CA VAL A 273 -6.79 -5.25 -3.55
C VAL A 273 -5.37 -5.55 -4.04
N THR A 274 -4.36 -4.93 -3.42
CA THR A 274 -2.95 -5.18 -3.70
C THR A 274 -2.29 -5.97 -2.57
N ARG A 275 -1.24 -6.73 -2.88
CA ARG A 275 -0.38 -7.36 -1.86
C ARG A 275 0.73 -6.40 -1.38
N VAL A 276 1.69 -6.93 -0.60
CA VAL A 276 2.85 -6.19 -0.09
C VAL A 276 3.59 -5.50 -1.23
N ALA A 277 3.99 -4.25 -1.00
CA ALA A 277 4.79 -3.51 -1.94
C ALA A 277 6.24 -3.98 -1.92
N LEU A 278 6.82 -4.13 -3.10
CA LEU A 278 8.26 -4.25 -3.27
C LEU A 278 8.87 -2.87 -3.51
N GLY A 279 10.18 -2.78 -3.51
CA GLY A 279 10.89 -1.52 -3.61
C GLY A 279 12.24 -1.64 -4.28
N VAL A 280 12.73 -0.50 -4.73
CA VAL A 280 13.95 -0.40 -5.51
C VAL A 280 14.53 0.99 -5.33
N ARG A 281 15.85 1.09 -5.26
CA ARG A 281 16.57 2.35 -5.34
C ARG A 281 17.51 2.28 -6.52
N THR A 282 17.10 2.92 -7.61
CA THR A 282 17.87 2.90 -8.85
C THR A 282 19.04 3.90 -8.80
N GLY A 283 20.03 3.71 -9.65
CA GLY A 283 21.15 4.64 -9.78
C GLY A 283 22.18 4.20 -10.83
N THR A 284 23.25 4.98 -10.96
CA THR A 284 24.33 4.70 -11.93
C THR A 284 25.40 3.75 -11.41
N GLY A 285 25.38 3.43 -10.11
CA GLY A 285 26.27 2.40 -9.53
C GLY A 285 25.92 1.00 -10.06
N SER A 286 26.93 0.14 -10.23
CA SER A 286 26.74 -1.25 -10.68
C SER A 286 26.34 -2.21 -9.57
N VAL A 287 26.65 -1.88 -8.32
CA VAL A 287 26.44 -2.72 -7.14
C VAL A 287 25.02 -2.53 -6.62
N ARG A 288 24.22 -3.60 -6.60
CA ARG A 288 22.87 -3.61 -6.01
C ARG A 288 22.70 -4.74 -5.02
N ASP A 289 22.33 -4.37 -3.80
CA ASP A 289 21.92 -5.36 -2.81
C ASP A 289 20.53 -5.90 -3.16
N LEU A 290 20.26 -7.12 -2.74
CA LEU A 290 18.96 -7.75 -2.94
C LEU A 290 18.25 -7.89 -1.61
N VAL A 291 17.06 -7.30 -1.49
CA VAL A 291 16.16 -7.53 -0.35
C VAL A 291 15.13 -8.58 -0.73
N VAL A 292 15.17 -9.73 -0.05
CA VAL A 292 14.23 -10.84 -0.24
C VAL A 292 13.22 -10.84 0.90
N LEU A 293 11.94 -10.80 0.53
CA LEU A 293 10.82 -10.91 1.45
C LEU A 293 10.28 -12.36 1.47
N ASP A 294 10.34 -13.01 2.62
CA ASP A 294 9.90 -14.38 2.85
C ASP A 294 8.85 -14.40 3.98
N ASN A 295 7.63 -13.95 3.66
CA ASN A 295 6.51 -13.83 4.61
C ASN A 295 5.32 -14.67 4.11
N ASP A 296 5.53 -15.96 3.94
CA ASP A 296 4.57 -17.00 3.55
C ASP A 296 3.50 -17.27 4.63
N ALA A 297 3.75 -17.01 5.92
CA ALA A 297 2.81 -17.32 6.99
C ALA A 297 1.71 -16.26 7.22
N ILE A 298 1.79 -15.10 6.56
CA ILE A 298 0.85 -13.99 6.75
C ILE A 298 -0.32 -14.11 5.75
N SER A 299 -1.47 -14.57 6.23
CA SER A 299 -2.72 -14.54 5.46
C SER A 299 -3.22 -13.09 5.31
N PHE A 300 -3.27 -12.59 4.08
CA PHE A 300 -3.75 -11.24 3.74
C PHE A 300 -5.27 -11.02 3.97
N ASN A 301 -5.99 -12.03 4.46
CA ASN A 301 -7.42 -11.92 4.78
C ASN A 301 -7.68 -11.25 6.14
N ASP A 302 -6.67 -11.10 6.99
CA ASP A 302 -6.82 -10.33 8.21
C ASP A 302 -6.80 -8.83 7.86
N GLY A 303 -7.98 -8.23 7.87
CA GLY A 303 -8.19 -6.79 7.68
C GLY A 303 -7.38 -5.91 8.65
N ASN A 304 -6.71 -6.49 9.65
CA ASN A 304 -5.74 -5.82 10.50
C ASN A 304 -4.32 -5.78 9.92
N PHE A 305 -3.84 -6.83 9.23
CA PHE A 305 -2.45 -6.92 8.80
C PHE A 305 -2.14 -6.16 7.50
N ALA A 306 -3.01 -6.31 6.49
CA ALA A 306 -2.88 -5.59 5.22
C ALA A 306 -3.18 -4.09 5.37
N THR A 307 -3.95 -3.70 6.39
CA THR A 307 -4.29 -2.29 6.60
C THR A 307 -3.33 -1.60 7.57
N GLN A 308 -2.88 -2.20 8.67
CA GLN A 308 -2.23 -1.44 9.76
C GLN A 308 -0.70 -1.26 9.65
N GLY A 309 -0.09 -1.56 8.49
CA GLY A 309 1.31 -1.16 8.21
C GLY A 309 2.39 -1.98 8.95
N TYR A 310 2.03 -3.19 9.41
CA TYR A 310 2.88 -4.01 10.29
C TYR A 310 4.16 -4.58 9.64
N SER A 311 4.27 -4.61 8.32
CA SER A 311 5.39 -5.27 7.62
C SER A 311 5.84 -4.48 6.39
N HIS A 312 6.24 -3.23 6.62
CA HIS A 312 6.95 -2.42 5.63
C HIS A 312 8.44 -2.79 5.56
N ASN A 313 8.74 -4.09 5.56
CA ASN A 313 10.10 -4.65 5.64
C ASN A 313 10.98 -4.07 4.55
N ILE A 314 10.45 -3.98 3.33
CA ILE A 314 11.14 -3.37 2.20
C ILE A 314 11.44 -1.88 2.43
N VAL A 315 10.54 -1.13 3.06
CA VAL A 315 10.74 0.29 3.37
C VAL A 315 11.87 0.47 4.37
N TYR A 316 11.84 -0.29 5.47
CA TYR A 316 12.83 -0.15 6.53
C TYR A 316 14.22 -0.60 6.09
N ASN A 317 14.30 -1.66 5.27
CA ASN A 317 15.53 -2.06 4.61
C ASN A 317 16.01 -0.99 3.62
N GLY A 318 15.13 -0.48 2.75
CA GLY A 318 15.46 0.53 1.75
C GLY A 318 15.97 1.84 2.37
N GLN A 319 15.37 2.29 3.47
CA GLN A 319 15.83 3.46 4.23
C GLN A 319 17.21 3.24 4.86
N ALA A 320 17.44 2.07 5.46
CA ALA A 320 18.73 1.74 6.06
C ALA A 320 19.84 1.59 5.00
N LEU A 321 19.54 0.97 3.86
CA LEU A 321 20.46 0.86 2.71
C LEU A 321 20.79 2.23 2.13
N THR A 322 19.79 3.09 1.97
CA THR A 322 19.94 4.50 1.54
C THR A 322 20.88 5.27 2.46
N ALA A 323 20.69 5.16 3.78
CA ALA A 323 21.55 5.81 4.76
C ALA A 323 23.01 5.34 4.69
N ASN A 324 23.24 4.14 4.17
CA ASN A 324 24.56 3.56 3.92
C ASN A 324 25.04 3.71 2.46
N SER A 325 24.40 4.58 1.67
CA SER A 325 24.75 4.85 0.26
C SER A 325 24.73 3.59 -0.62
N ARG A 326 23.81 2.67 -0.34
CA ARG A 326 23.61 1.43 -1.10
C ARG A 326 22.41 1.56 -2.02
N TYR A 327 22.52 1.01 -3.22
CA TYR A 327 21.39 0.78 -4.11
C TYR A 327 20.85 -0.62 -3.89
N TYR A 328 19.56 -0.83 -4.17
CA TYR A 328 18.96 -2.13 -3.95
C TYR A 328 17.82 -2.43 -4.92
N ASP A 329 17.67 -3.72 -5.15
CA ASP A 329 16.51 -4.34 -5.76
C ASP A 329 15.76 -5.15 -4.69
N SER A 330 14.52 -5.52 -4.95
CA SER A 330 13.81 -6.45 -4.06
C SER A 330 12.97 -7.48 -4.79
N CYS A 331 12.77 -8.60 -4.11
CA CYS A 331 11.92 -9.67 -4.59
C CYS A 331 11.25 -10.41 -3.42
N THR A 332 10.26 -11.23 -3.76
CA THR A 332 9.73 -12.22 -2.82
C THR A 332 10.57 -13.50 -2.88
N ALA A 333 10.52 -14.32 -1.82
CA ALA A 333 11.11 -15.64 -1.82
C ALA A 333 10.55 -16.55 -2.92
N ALA A 334 9.28 -16.35 -3.31
CA ALA A 334 8.68 -17.02 -4.47
C ALA A 334 9.40 -16.69 -5.79
N ALA A 335 9.93 -15.48 -5.96
CA ALA A 335 10.72 -15.12 -7.13
C ALA A 335 12.06 -15.87 -7.19
N VAL A 336 12.65 -16.14 -6.03
CA VAL A 336 13.86 -16.98 -5.91
C VAL A 336 13.51 -18.45 -6.18
N SER A 337 12.41 -18.96 -5.62
CA SER A 337 11.94 -20.33 -5.81
C SER A 337 11.66 -20.67 -7.28
N THR A 338 11.20 -19.69 -8.05
CA THR A 338 10.84 -19.83 -9.47
C THR A 338 11.98 -19.43 -10.42
N ASP A 339 13.16 -19.11 -9.88
CA ASP A 339 14.33 -18.59 -10.62
C ASP A 339 14.04 -17.31 -11.44
N ALA A 340 12.97 -16.57 -11.10
CA ALA A 340 12.70 -15.25 -11.63
C ALA A 340 13.75 -14.22 -11.15
N VAL A 341 14.34 -14.47 -9.98
CA VAL A 341 15.53 -13.78 -9.46
C VAL A 341 16.53 -14.84 -8.99
N SER A 342 17.78 -14.76 -9.47
CA SER A 342 18.85 -15.67 -9.05
C SER A 342 19.68 -15.07 -7.92
N LEU A 343 20.04 -15.89 -6.93
CA LEU A 343 21.01 -15.50 -5.91
C LEU A 343 22.46 -15.60 -6.42
N THR A 344 22.71 -16.34 -7.51
CA THR A 344 24.06 -16.60 -8.01
C THR A 344 24.62 -15.47 -8.89
N SER A 345 23.81 -14.47 -9.23
CA SER A 345 24.22 -13.31 -10.02
C SER A 345 24.70 -12.12 -9.19
N VAL A 346 24.78 -12.28 -7.87
CA VAL A 346 25.13 -11.23 -6.92
C VAL A 346 26.66 -11.03 -6.92
N ASP A 347 27.13 -9.80 -7.21
CA ASP A 347 28.56 -9.44 -7.27
C ASP A 347 29.22 -9.53 -5.88
N ALA A 348 30.55 -9.65 -5.83
CA ALA A 348 31.33 -9.74 -4.59
C ALA A 348 31.22 -8.50 -3.69
N SER A 349 30.70 -7.39 -4.22
CA SER A 349 30.37 -6.15 -3.49
C SER A 349 28.91 -6.02 -3.09
N GLU A 350 28.07 -7.02 -3.41
CA GLU A 350 26.65 -7.08 -3.12
C GLU A 350 26.37 -8.13 -2.03
N PHE A 351 25.25 -7.98 -1.32
CA PHE A 351 24.76 -8.99 -0.40
C PHE A 351 23.25 -9.12 -0.47
N VAL A 352 22.76 -10.24 0.06
CA VAL A 352 21.33 -10.54 0.16
C VAL A 352 20.88 -10.24 1.58
N ILE A 353 19.81 -9.47 1.72
CA ILE A 353 19.05 -9.34 2.95
C ILE A 353 17.84 -10.27 2.85
N TRP A 354 17.78 -11.31 3.67
CA TRP A 354 16.65 -12.23 3.73
C TRP A 354 15.79 -11.94 4.96
N SER A 355 14.60 -11.42 4.73
CA SER A 355 13.63 -11.06 5.77
C SER A 355 12.59 -12.16 5.87
N ALA A 356 12.75 -13.09 6.82
CA ALA A 356 11.82 -14.20 7.05
C ALA A 356 10.74 -13.89 8.11
N GLY A 357 10.81 -12.72 8.75
CA GLY A 357 9.77 -12.22 9.65
C GLY A 357 9.39 -13.23 10.75
N THR A 358 8.09 -13.36 10.98
CA THR A 358 7.50 -14.23 12.01
C THR A 358 7.10 -15.61 11.50
N ASP A 359 7.50 -15.99 10.29
CA ASP A 359 7.09 -17.25 9.69
C ASP A 359 7.64 -18.44 10.47
N GLY A 360 6.86 -19.54 10.52
CA GLY A 360 7.26 -20.81 11.10
C GLY A 360 7.25 -20.92 12.63
N GLY A 361 6.82 -19.87 13.33
CA GLY A 361 6.61 -19.89 14.77
C GLY A 361 5.29 -20.52 15.20
N SER A 362 5.18 -20.90 16.48
CA SER A 362 3.94 -21.37 17.09
C SER A 362 2.83 -20.30 17.04
N GLY A 363 1.94 -20.42 16.04
CA GLY A 363 0.86 -19.47 15.77
C GLY A 363 0.76 -19.03 14.30
N PHE A 364 1.81 -19.26 13.51
CA PHE A 364 1.91 -18.90 12.09
C PHE A 364 2.41 -20.09 11.28
N PRO A 365 1.52 -21.01 10.83
CA PRO A 365 1.89 -22.32 10.26
C PRO A 365 2.52 -22.30 8.85
N GLY A 366 3.28 -21.26 8.49
CA GLY A 366 4.10 -21.21 7.26
C GLY A 366 5.49 -21.82 7.46
N GLU A 367 6.17 -22.15 6.37
CA GLU A 367 7.57 -22.61 6.38
C GLU A 367 8.48 -21.38 6.26
N SER A 368 9.38 -21.11 7.21
CA SER A 368 10.16 -19.84 7.24
C SER A 368 11.17 -19.69 6.10
N ILE A 369 11.59 -20.81 5.48
CA ILE A 369 12.37 -20.85 4.24
C ILE A 369 12.07 -22.18 3.54
N ALA A 370 11.42 -22.15 2.38
CA ALA A 370 11.13 -23.36 1.60
C ALA A 370 12.40 -24.16 1.24
N PRO A 371 12.34 -25.51 1.06
CA PRO A 371 13.54 -26.34 0.91
C PRO A 371 14.32 -26.03 -0.36
N GLY A 372 13.60 -25.58 -1.41
CA GLY A 372 14.20 -25.09 -2.65
C GLY A 372 15.03 -23.82 -2.45
N ASN A 373 14.60 -22.93 -1.54
CA ASN A 373 15.33 -21.71 -1.20
C ASN A 373 16.50 -22.00 -0.26
N GLN A 374 16.36 -22.94 0.69
CA GLN A 374 17.47 -23.42 1.51
C GLN A 374 18.64 -23.92 0.64
N THR A 375 18.34 -24.72 -0.39
CA THR A 375 19.34 -25.20 -1.36
C THR A 375 20.03 -24.05 -2.10
N ARG A 376 19.26 -23.03 -2.52
CA ARG A 376 19.79 -21.85 -3.24
C ARG A 376 20.64 -20.97 -2.33
N ILE A 377 20.23 -20.77 -1.07
CA ILE A 377 21.01 -20.03 -0.07
C ILE A 377 22.32 -20.76 0.23
N ALA A 378 22.29 -22.08 0.41
CA ALA A 378 23.49 -22.87 0.62
C ALA A 378 24.47 -22.77 -0.57
N ALA A 379 23.94 -22.86 -1.80
CA ALA A 379 24.73 -22.66 -3.02
C ALA A 379 25.32 -21.25 -3.09
N PHE A 380 24.54 -20.22 -2.77
CA PHE A 380 24.99 -18.83 -2.75
C PHE A 380 26.13 -18.59 -1.76
N LEU A 381 25.99 -19.03 -0.51
CA LEU A 381 27.03 -18.89 0.52
C LEU A 381 28.30 -19.69 0.17
N SER A 382 28.14 -20.94 -0.31
CA SER A 382 29.30 -21.75 -0.74
C SER A 382 30.03 -21.16 -1.95
N GLY A 383 29.34 -20.39 -2.78
CA GLY A 383 29.91 -19.63 -3.90
C GLY A 383 30.64 -18.35 -3.50
N GLY A 384 30.70 -18.00 -2.22
CA GLY A 384 31.31 -16.74 -1.75
C GLY A 384 30.29 -15.64 -1.40
N GLY A 385 29.00 -15.92 -1.57
CA GLY A 385 27.91 -14.99 -1.32
C GLY A 385 27.86 -14.47 0.12
N LYS A 386 27.21 -13.33 0.28
CA LYS A 386 27.05 -12.64 1.57
C LYS A 386 25.57 -12.51 1.90
N LEU A 387 25.18 -12.94 3.09
CA LEU A 387 23.81 -13.01 3.58
C LEU A 387 23.70 -12.28 4.91
N PHE A 388 22.75 -11.36 4.98
CA PHE A 388 22.16 -10.92 6.24
C PHE A 388 20.76 -11.51 6.32
N ILE A 389 20.49 -12.31 7.36
CA ILE A 389 19.17 -12.91 7.59
C ILE A 389 18.62 -12.48 8.94
N SER A 390 17.34 -12.14 8.98
CA SER A 390 16.63 -11.74 10.19
C SER A 390 15.27 -12.42 10.29
N SER A 391 14.98 -12.98 11.46
CA SER A 391 13.69 -13.59 11.78
C SER A 391 13.54 -13.78 13.29
N ARG A 392 12.29 -13.79 13.74
CA ARG A 392 11.90 -14.13 15.10
C ARG A 392 11.71 -15.64 15.37
N SER A 393 11.53 -16.47 14.35
CA SER A 393 11.07 -17.86 14.54
C SER A 393 11.76 -18.89 13.63
N LEU A 394 12.92 -18.53 13.07
CA LEU A 394 13.63 -19.36 12.12
C LEU A 394 14.24 -20.61 12.77
N GLY A 395 14.76 -20.51 14.00
CA GLY A 395 15.23 -21.66 14.76
C GLY A 395 14.09 -22.56 15.25
N GLU A 396 12.96 -22.00 15.69
CA GLU A 396 11.77 -22.77 16.05
C GLU A 396 11.26 -23.54 14.82
N SER A 397 11.24 -22.90 13.64
CA SER A 397 10.80 -23.50 12.39
C SER A 397 11.74 -24.57 11.86
N LEU A 398 13.03 -24.25 11.71
CA LEU A 398 13.99 -25.10 11.00
C LEU A 398 14.73 -26.08 11.91
N ASP A 399 14.91 -25.77 13.19
CA ASP A 399 15.65 -26.61 14.12
C ASP A 399 14.71 -27.45 15.00
N THR A 400 13.83 -26.79 15.77
CA THR A 400 12.95 -27.48 16.72
C THR A 400 11.84 -28.28 16.02
N ASN A 401 11.15 -27.66 15.05
CA ASN A 401 10.02 -28.26 14.34
C ASN A 401 10.39 -28.76 12.94
N GLY A 402 11.60 -28.45 12.46
CA GLY A 402 12.04 -28.73 11.11
C GLY A 402 12.32 -30.20 10.85
N SER A 403 12.33 -30.56 9.58
CA SER A 403 12.84 -31.85 9.12
C SER A 403 14.35 -31.97 9.34
N VAL A 404 14.90 -33.17 9.12
CA VAL A 404 16.36 -33.39 9.17
C VAL A 404 17.10 -32.51 8.15
N ALA A 405 16.47 -32.22 7.01
CA ALA A 405 17.06 -31.33 6.01
C ALA A 405 17.10 -29.88 6.51
N ASP A 406 16.02 -29.42 7.15
CA ASP A 406 15.93 -28.08 7.75
C ASP A 406 16.94 -27.90 8.87
N GLN A 407 17.03 -28.89 9.78
CA GLN A 407 18.03 -28.93 10.85
C GLN A 407 19.44 -28.91 10.28
N THR A 408 19.70 -29.66 9.21
CA THR A 408 21.01 -29.65 8.55
C THR A 408 21.31 -28.28 7.97
N PHE A 409 20.36 -27.66 7.26
CA PHE A 409 20.52 -26.31 6.72
C PHE A 409 20.79 -25.30 7.85
N TYR A 410 19.97 -25.29 8.90
CA TYR A 410 20.12 -24.36 10.02
C TYR A 410 21.48 -24.53 10.73
N ASN A 411 21.82 -25.76 11.12
CA ASN A 411 23.03 -26.03 11.90
C ASN A 411 24.34 -25.93 11.08
N THR A 412 24.29 -26.21 9.77
CA THR A 412 25.53 -26.28 8.94
C THR A 412 25.69 -25.12 7.96
N VAL A 413 24.59 -24.58 7.42
CA VAL A 413 24.61 -23.46 6.48
C VAL A 413 24.50 -22.14 7.24
N LEU A 414 23.53 -22.02 8.15
CA LEU A 414 23.40 -20.82 8.99
C LEU A 414 24.34 -20.83 10.20
N GLN A 415 24.98 -21.97 10.49
CA GLN A 415 25.90 -22.16 11.61
C GLN A 415 25.32 -21.67 12.95
N ALA A 416 24.02 -21.91 13.16
CA ALA A 416 23.30 -21.56 14.36
C ALA A 416 22.60 -22.79 14.95
N ASP A 417 22.38 -22.75 16.25
CA ASP A 417 21.58 -23.69 17.04
C ASP A 417 20.64 -22.89 17.94
N LEU A 418 19.44 -23.40 18.20
CA LEU A 418 18.44 -22.66 18.96
C LEU A 418 18.64 -22.88 20.46
N ALA A 419 19.10 -21.86 21.19
CA ALA A 419 19.10 -21.92 22.65
C ALA A 419 17.67 -21.86 23.20
N THR A 420 16.88 -20.87 22.76
CA THR A 420 15.49 -20.72 23.17
C THR A 420 14.68 -20.03 22.08
N ALA A 421 13.52 -20.60 21.75
CA ALA A 421 12.56 -20.02 20.79
C ALA A 421 11.97 -18.66 21.23
N PHE A 422 11.96 -18.38 22.54
CA PHE A 422 11.32 -17.17 23.09
C PHE A 422 12.19 -16.50 24.17
N ALA A 423 13.10 -15.63 23.76
CA ALA A 423 13.80 -14.71 24.65
C ALA A 423 12.88 -13.51 24.95
N ASN A 424 11.97 -13.65 25.93
CA ASN A 424 11.06 -12.59 26.38
C ASN A 424 11.83 -11.40 26.96
N THR A 425 12.21 -10.45 26.10
CA THR A 425 12.96 -9.26 26.50
C THR A 425 12.61 -8.11 25.57
N ASN A 426 12.66 -6.91 26.13
CA ASN A 426 12.32 -5.71 25.40
C ASN A 426 13.55 -5.03 24.77
N GLU A 427 14.76 -5.50 25.08
CA GLU A 427 16.01 -4.84 24.73
C GLU A 427 17.07 -5.84 24.28
N ILE A 428 17.82 -5.48 23.24
CA ILE A 428 19.05 -6.13 22.78
C ILE A 428 20.19 -5.15 23.02
N LEU A 429 21.15 -5.58 23.82
CA LEU A 429 22.42 -4.89 24.05
C LEU A 429 23.37 -5.31 22.94
N LEU A 430 23.53 -4.46 21.93
CA LEU A 430 24.51 -4.75 20.88
C LEU A 430 25.93 -4.59 21.39
N SER A 431 26.81 -5.48 20.96
CA SER A 431 28.19 -5.55 21.44
C SER A 431 29.16 -6.02 20.34
N GLY A 432 30.45 -5.90 20.63
CA GLY A 432 31.52 -6.27 19.69
C GLY A 432 31.40 -5.49 18.38
N LEU A 433 31.42 -6.21 17.26
CA LEU A 433 31.38 -5.65 15.91
C LEU A 433 30.08 -4.88 15.59
N PHE A 434 29.01 -5.11 16.36
CA PHE A 434 27.68 -4.52 16.12
C PHE A 434 27.32 -3.42 17.13
N ALA A 435 28.29 -2.96 17.92
CA ALA A 435 28.02 -2.07 19.05
C ALA A 435 27.61 -0.64 18.66
N SER A 436 27.72 -0.22 17.40
CA SER A 436 27.56 1.20 17.03
C SER A 436 26.11 1.68 17.21
N ALA A 437 25.15 0.78 17.01
CA ALA A 437 23.74 1.05 17.28
C ALA A 437 23.38 0.99 18.78
N GLY A 438 24.28 0.53 19.66
CA GLY A 438 24.08 0.50 21.11
C GLY A 438 22.92 -0.40 21.53
N THR A 439 22.10 0.04 22.48
CA THR A 439 20.91 -0.71 22.87
C THR A 439 19.77 -0.49 21.88
N ILE A 440 19.21 -1.59 21.37
CA ILE A 440 18.02 -1.58 20.53
C ILE A 440 16.85 -2.17 21.30
N TYR A 441 15.66 -1.60 21.11
CA TYR A 441 14.43 -2.06 21.73
C TYR A 441 13.61 -2.92 20.74
N THR A 442 13.05 -4.02 21.23
CA THR A 442 12.23 -5.01 20.50
C THR A 442 10.84 -5.20 21.12
N GLY A 443 10.50 -4.40 22.13
CA GLY A 443 9.24 -4.47 22.87
C GLY A 443 7.97 -4.17 22.06
N ALA A 444 6.81 -4.40 22.70
CA ALA A 444 5.47 -4.26 22.13
C ALA A 444 5.36 -3.07 21.17
N ASP A 445 4.84 -3.38 20.00
CA ASP A 445 4.90 -2.52 18.86
C ASP A 445 4.16 -1.19 19.09
N ILE A 446 4.74 -0.05 18.72
CA ILE A 446 4.00 1.23 18.75
C ILE A 446 2.83 1.17 17.77
N PHE A 447 2.93 0.33 16.74
CA PHE A 447 1.84 0.03 15.81
C PHE A 447 0.80 -0.90 16.44
N ASN A 448 1.07 -1.42 17.64
CA ASN A 448 0.28 -2.43 18.32
C ASN A 448 -0.30 -1.90 19.64
N PHE A 449 -1.33 -1.09 19.52
CA PHE A 449 -2.22 -0.80 20.65
C PHE A 449 -3.28 -1.90 20.88
N GLY A 450 -3.27 -3.03 20.14
CA GLY A 450 -4.43 -3.94 20.08
C GLY A 450 -4.23 -5.45 19.90
N ALA A 451 -3.04 -5.96 19.62
CA ALA A 451 -2.71 -7.37 19.41
C ALA A 451 -1.61 -7.81 20.39
N GLY A 452 -1.95 -8.17 21.63
CA GLY A 452 -1.00 -8.49 22.72
C GLY A 452 -0.03 -9.66 22.52
N GLY A 453 0.76 -9.70 21.43
CA GLY A 453 1.89 -10.59 21.21
C GLY A 453 3.18 -9.99 21.75
N GLY A 454 3.80 -10.67 22.72
CA GLY A 454 5.02 -10.22 23.39
C GLY A 454 6.24 -10.15 22.48
N SER A 455 7.25 -9.45 22.97
CA SER A 455 8.60 -9.27 22.44
C SER A 455 9.47 -10.51 22.66
N SER A 456 9.44 -11.44 21.72
CA SER A 456 10.39 -12.53 21.73
C SER A 456 11.21 -12.52 20.46
N GLY A 457 12.52 -12.55 20.63
CA GLY A 457 13.43 -13.06 19.62
C GLY A 457 13.86 -14.46 19.98
N GLU A 458 14.60 -15.08 19.07
CA GLU A 458 15.32 -16.32 19.31
C GLU A 458 16.67 -16.04 19.94
N SER A 459 17.03 -16.87 20.91
CA SER A 459 18.38 -16.89 21.46
C SER A 459 19.19 -17.93 20.69
N LEU A 460 20.32 -17.52 20.15
CA LEU A 460 21.12 -18.27 19.19
C LEU A 460 22.44 -18.74 19.81
N LEU A 461 22.79 -19.99 19.55
CA LEU A 461 24.11 -20.55 19.83
C LEU A 461 24.89 -20.63 18.52
N PRO A 462 26.13 -20.11 18.46
CA PRO A 462 26.96 -20.31 17.28
C PRO A 462 27.38 -21.79 17.17
N GLN A 463 27.35 -22.32 15.95
CA GLN A 463 27.83 -23.65 15.62
C GLN A 463 29.11 -23.59 14.79
N GLY A 464 29.91 -24.66 14.84
CA GLY A 464 31.14 -24.78 14.06
C GLY A 464 32.14 -23.65 14.34
N SER A 465 32.36 -22.81 13.33
CA SER A 465 33.31 -21.68 13.37
C SER A 465 32.62 -20.31 13.46
N ALA A 466 31.30 -20.29 13.63
CA ALA A 466 30.56 -19.07 13.85
C ALA A 466 30.86 -18.48 15.23
N PHE A 467 30.55 -17.19 15.37
CA PHE A 467 30.68 -16.45 16.61
C PHE A 467 29.31 -15.91 17.03
N GLY A 468 29.10 -15.83 18.34
CA GLY A 468 27.93 -15.19 18.95
C GLY A 468 28.27 -13.77 19.39
N SER A 469 27.31 -12.85 19.27
CA SER A 469 27.41 -11.51 19.82
C SER A 469 26.04 -10.96 20.21
N SER A 470 26.05 -9.92 21.04
CA SER A 470 24.89 -9.18 21.50
C SER A 470 23.95 -10.02 22.39
N SER A 471 23.40 -9.39 23.42
CA SER A 471 22.63 -10.10 24.44
C SER A 471 21.28 -9.45 24.68
N TYR A 472 20.27 -10.27 24.92
CA TYR A 472 18.96 -9.83 25.38
C TYR A 472 19.05 -9.25 26.82
N ASN A 473 18.25 -8.23 27.14
CA ASN A 473 18.23 -7.56 28.45
C ASN A 473 16.80 -7.48 29.07
N PRO A 474 16.60 -7.86 30.35
CA PRO A 474 17.55 -8.60 31.20
C PRO A 474 17.84 -9.95 30.55
N ALA A 475 19.11 -10.38 30.55
CA ALA A 475 19.47 -11.69 30.01
C ALA A 475 18.59 -12.72 30.72
N PRO A 476 17.59 -13.32 30.06
CA PRO A 476 16.87 -14.42 30.67
C PRO A 476 17.93 -15.51 30.90
N GLY A 477 17.65 -16.51 31.72
CA GLY A 477 18.54 -17.68 31.84
C GLY A 477 18.78 -18.48 30.52
N ALA A 478 18.44 -17.91 29.36
CA ALA A 478 18.71 -18.38 28.01
C ALA A 478 20.17 -18.06 27.64
N GLY A 479 21.08 -19.01 27.84
CA GLY A 479 22.51 -18.86 27.59
C GLY A 479 22.92 -18.76 26.11
N GLY A 480 22.32 -17.84 25.33
CA GLY A 480 22.61 -17.61 23.91
C GLY A 480 22.68 -16.12 23.54
N ASN A 481 22.78 -15.87 22.24
CA ASN A 481 23.11 -14.57 21.63
C ASN A 481 21.94 -14.04 20.78
N ALA A 482 21.86 -12.73 20.59
CA ALA A 482 20.91 -12.15 19.63
C ALA A 482 21.43 -12.23 18.18
N ILE A 483 22.75 -12.36 18.00
CA ILE A 483 23.40 -12.39 16.69
C ILE A 483 24.37 -13.58 16.61
N VAL A 484 24.32 -14.30 15.50
CA VAL A 484 25.35 -15.25 15.06
C VAL A 484 25.94 -14.75 13.75
N TYR A 485 27.26 -14.85 13.59
CA TYR A 485 27.94 -14.42 12.37
C TYR A 485 29.12 -15.32 12.02
N PHE A 486 29.40 -15.45 10.73
CA PHE A 486 30.45 -16.34 10.23
C PHE A 486 31.12 -15.84 8.95
N GLY A 487 32.45 -15.99 8.87
CA GLY A 487 33.24 -15.96 7.63
C GLY A 487 33.21 -14.68 6.80
N ASN A 488 32.82 -13.52 7.35
CA ASN A 488 32.49 -12.30 6.58
C ASN A 488 31.48 -12.57 5.46
N GLN A 489 30.60 -13.55 5.68
CA GLN A 489 29.62 -14.05 4.72
C GLN A 489 28.22 -14.11 5.30
N LEU A 490 28.08 -14.37 6.60
CA LEU A 490 26.78 -14.52 7.23
C LEU A 490 26.66 -13.64 8.46
N VAL A 491 25.55 -12.92 8.56
CA VAL A 491 25.02 -12.38 9.82
C VAL A 491 23.58 -12.86 9.97
N TYR A 492 23.27 -13.52 11.08
CA TYR A 492 21.94 -13.94 11.46
C TYR A 492 21.52 -13.20 12.74
N LEU A 493 20.46 -12.40 12.62
CA LEU A 493 19.79 -11.71 13.72
C LEU A 493 18.54 -12.50 14.14
N GLY A 494 18.50 -12.94 15.41
CA GLY A 494 17.39 -13.70 15.99
C GLY A 494 16.12 -12.88 16.29
N VAL A 495 15.98 -11.71 15.66
CA VAL A 495 14.79 -10.88 15.66
C VAL A 495 14.61 -10.28 14.27
N ASP A 496 13.38 -9.88 13.98
CA ASP A 496 13.03 -9.15 12.77
C ASP A 496 13.73 -7.78 12.73
N PHE A 497 14.49 -7.50 11.66
CA PHE A 497 15.25 -6.25 11.50
C PHE A 497 14.33 -5.02 11.46
N GLU A 498 13.14 -5.16 10.88
CA GLU A 498 12.08 -4.15 10.86
C GLU A 498 11.60 -3.74 12.26
N LEU A 499 11.75 -4.61 13.26
CA LEU A 499 11.31 -4.36 14.64
C LEU A 499 12.35 -3.63 15.48
N LEU A 500 13.54 -3.35 14.96
CA LEU A 500 14.60 -2.65 15.70
C LEU A 500 14.22 -1.17 15.95
N ARG A 501 14.22 -0.74 17.23
CA ARG A 501 13.87 0.64 17.65
C ARG A 501 14.86 1.26 18.64
N HIS A 502 14.72 2.57 18.85
CA HIS A 502 15.40 3.28 19.92
C HIS A 502 14.69 3.08 21.27
N VAL A 503 15.43 2.93 22.37
CA VAL A 503 14.91 2.67 23.73
C VAL A 503 13.96 3.74 24.28
N ASN A 504 13.96 4.95 23.72
CA ASN A 504 13.11 6.06 24.17
C ASN A 504 11.91 6.36 23.24
N ASP A 505 11.60 5.49 22.27
CA ASP A 505 10.49 5.68 21.33
C ASP A 505 9.10 5.36 21.95
N SER A 506 8.82 5.87 23.15
CA SER A 506 7.47 5.87 23.74
C SER A 506 6.57 6.98 23.18
N THR A 507 7.11 7.87 22.34
CA THR A 507 6.43 9.10 21.86
C THR A 507 6.55 9.36 20.34
N GLY A 508 7.07 8.42 19.55
CA GLY A 508 6.87 8.43 18.08
C GLY A 508 7.86 9.25 17.25
N THR A 509 9.18 9.16 17.47
CA THR A 509 10.14 9.74 16.51
C THR A 509 10.73 8.67 15.59
N PHE A 510 10.04 8.39 14.48
CA PHE A 510 10.48 7.45 13.42
C PHE A 510 11.93 7.63 12.98
N ALA A 511 12.44 8.86 13.03
CA ALA A 511 13.83 9.19 12.70
C ALA A 511 14.86 8.47 13.59
N GLN A 512 14.59 8.26 14.87
CA GLN A 512 15.52 7.60 15.78
C GLN A 512 15.60 6.10 15.52
N ALA A 513 14.46 5.43 15.34
CA ALA A 513 14.42 4.03 14.93
C ALA A 513 15.07 3.81 13.56
N ALA A 514 14.81 4.69 12.59
CA ALA A 514 15.47 4.65 11.27
C ALA A 514 16.98 4.82 11.39
N ALA A 515 17.46 5.76 12.21
CA ALA A 515 18.89 5.96 12.46
C ALA A 515 19.52 4.72 13.13
N LYS A 516 18.82 4.05 14.05
CA LYS A 516 19.32 2.82 14.70
C LYS A 516 19.43 1.65 13.72
N ARG A 517 18.42 1.46 12.86
CA ARG A 517 18.49 0.47 11.77
C ARG A 517 19.62 0.78 10.79
N ALA A 518 19.80 2.04 10.43
CA ALA A 518 20.90 2.47 9.56
C ALA A 518 22.28 2.20 10.19
N GLN A 519 22.45 2.52 11.48
CA GLN A 519 23.69 2.23 12.23
C GLN A 519 23.97 0.72 12.27
N PHE A 520 22.97 -0.08 12.65
CA PHE A 520 23.12 -1.54 12.72
C PHE A 520 23.44 -2.14 11.36
N LEU A 521 22.72 -1.74 10.30
CA LEU A 521 23.02 -2.22 8.94
C LEU A 521 24.40 -1.77 8.47
N GLY A 522 24.87 -0.59 8.90
CA GLY A 522 26.24 -0.13 8.66
C GLY A 522 27.28 -1.08 9.27
N ASP A 523 27.06 -1.55 10.50
CA ASP A 523 27.93 -2.54 11.16
C ASP A 523 27.91 -3.89 10.41
N VAL A 524 26.72 -4.34 9.97
CA VAL A 524 26.57 -5.55 9.15
C VAL A 524 27.35 -5.42 7.84
N ILE A 525 27.23 -4.30 7.13
CA ILE A 525 27.97 -4.04 5.89
C ILE A 525 29.48 -4.02 6.17
N ALA A 526 29.93 -3.34 7.23
CA ALA A 526 31.35 -3.27 7.58
C ALA A 526 31.95 -4.65 7.89
N TYR A 527 31.17 -5.55 8.50
CA TYR A 527 31.57 -6.93 8.74
C TYR A 527 31.60 -7.77 7.47
N LEU A 528 30.56 -7.69 6.63
CA LEU A 528 30.49 -8.45 5.37
C LEU A 528 31.53 -7.96 4.35
N PHE A 529 31.88 -6.69 4.37
CA PHE A 529 32.84 -6.05 3.46
C PHE A 529 33.93 -5.31 4.25
N PRO A 530 34.81 -6.03 4.96
CA PRO A 530 35.87 -5.38 5.72
C PRO A 530 36.77 -4.60 4.76
N ALA A 531 37.17 -3.41 5.18
CA ALA A 531 38.13 -2.63 4.42
C ALA A 531 39.42 -3.46 4.21
N PRO A 532 40.09 -3.34 3.06
CA PRO A 532 41.39 -3.97 2.87
C PRO A 532 42.32 -3.56 4.01
N VAL A 533 42.88 -4.56 4.70
CA VAL A 533 43.80 -4.33 5.81
C VAL A 533 45.04 -3.63 5.23
N THR A 534 45.18 -2.33 5.47
CA THR A 534 46.29 -1.54 4.91
C THR A 534 47.51 -1.48 5.84
N SER A 535 47.39 -1.98 7.08
CA SER A 535 48.50 -2.02 8.05
C SER A 535 48.46 -3.26 8.96
N VAL A 536 49.63 -3.65 9.47
CA VAL A 536 49.80 -4.81 10.37
C VAL A 536 49.14 -4.58 11.75
N ASP A 537 48.86 -3.32 12.12
CA ASP A 537 48.25 -2.98 13.41
C ASP A 537 46.71 -3.19 13.41
N ASP A 538 46.06 -3.19 12.25
CA ASP A 538 44.62 -3.47 12.11
C ASP A 538 44.26 -4.96 12.38
N TYR A 539 45.25 -5.86 12.40
CA TYR A 539 45.03 -7.29 12.63
C TYR A 539 44.50 -7.63 14.04
N GLN A 540 44.67 -6.73 15.01
CA GLN A 540 44.22 -6.92 16.39
C GLN A 540 42.74 -6.54 16.60
N THR A 541 42.14 -5.78 15.70
CA THR A 541 40.76 -5.29 15.83
C THR A 541 39.72 -6.23 15.18
N TYR A 542 40.16 -7.12 14.29
CA TYR A 542 39.31 -8.07 13.55
C TYR A 542 39.37 -9.52 14.07
N ARG A 543 40.00 -9.74 15.23
CA ARG A 543 39.91 -10.99 16.02
C ARG A 543 39.08 -10.73 17.26
#